data_AF-A0AAU7XZ38-F1
#
_entry.id   AF-A0AAU7XZ38-F1
#
_cell.length_a   1.000
_cell.length_b   1.000
_cell.length_c   1.000
_cell.angle_alpha   90.00
_cell.angle_beta   90.00
_cell.angle_gamma   90.00
#
_symmetry.space_group_name_H-M   'P 1'
#
loop_
_entity.id
_entity.type
_entity.pdbx_description
1 polymer ?
#
loop_
_entity_poly.entity_id
_entity_poly.type
_entity_poly.pdbx_seq_one_letter_code
_entity_poly.pdbx_strand_id
1 'polypeptide(L)'
;MNSAPLIDYKEQRIQQLVDHLDTRLHTTQVMAELLLDFAALRDGADYSYLSRYREGALMDAMVHLSRNNYEDFCKLAELAQLPGK
;
A
#
# COMPACT_ATOMS: atom_id res chain seq x y z
N MET A 1 16.89 -24.90 -27.98
CA MET A 1 17.13 -23.98 -26.84
C MET A 1 15.79 -23.74 -26.18
N ASN A 2 15.55 -24.36 -25.01
CA ASN A 2 14.25 -24.34 -24.33
C ASN A 2 14.18 -23.13 -23.39
N SER A 3 13.46 -22.09 -23.81
CA SER A 3 13.21 -20.86 -23.04
C SER A 3 12.07 -21.00 -22.02
N ALA A 4 11.44 -22.18 -21.92
CA ALA A 4 10.21 -22.41 -21.17
C ALA A 4 10.26 -22.18 -19.63
N PRO A 5 11.31 -22.56 -18.88
CA PRO A 5 11.27 -22.45 -17.41
C PRO A 5 11.46 -21.03 -16.87
N LEU A 6 11.98 -20.10 -17.68
CA LEU A 6 12.24 -18.71 -17.25
C LEU A 6 11.00 -17.81 -17.36
N ILE A 7 10.10 -18.12 -18.29
CA ILE A 7 8.86 -17.37 -18.51
C ILE A 7 7.91 -17.59 -17.33
N ASP A 8 7.75 -18.86 -16.92
CA ASP A 8 6.91 -19.27 -15.79
C ASP A 8 7.35 -18.63 -14.45
N TYR A 9 8.67 -18.60 -14.18
CA TYR A 9 9.20 -17.95 -12.97
C TYR A 9 8.97 -16.43 -12.95
N LYS A 10 9.12 -15.75 -14.10
CA LYS A 10 8.90 -14.30 -14.19
C LYS A 10 7.42 -13.96 -14.01
N GLU A 11 6.52 -14.71 -14.64
CA GLU A 11 5.07 -14.54 -14.50
C GLU A 11 4.63 -14.80 -13.06
N GLN A 12 5.11 -15.87 -12.43
CA GLN A 12 4.84 -16.17 -11.02
C GLN A 12 5.33 -15.04 -10.11
N ARG A 13 6.51 -14.49 -10.36
CA ARG A 13 7.07 -13.38 -9.57
C ARG A 13 6.25 -12.09 -9.73
N ILE A 14 5.76 -11.80 -10.93
CA ILE A 14 4.87 -10.68 -11.20
C ILE A 14 3.55 -10.87 -10.45
N GLN A 15 2.95 -12.06 -10.52
CA GLN A 15 1.69 -12.33 -9.84
C GLN A 15 1.82 -12.16 -8.31
N GLN A 16 2.88 -12.69 -7.71
CA GLN A 16 3.14 -12.51 -6.28
C GLN A 16 3.28 -11.03 -5.88
N LEU A 17 3.91 -10.21 -6.72
CA LEU A 17 4.03 -8.77 -6.49
C LEU A 17 2.68 -8.06 -6.62
N VAL A 18 1.86 -8.45 -7.61
CA VAL A 18 0.50 -7.92 -7.78
C VAL A 18 -0.36 -8.25 -6.56
N ASP A 19 -0.40 -9.51 -6.14
CA ASP A 19 -1.23 -9.95 -5.00
C ASP A 19 -0.81 -9.25 -3.69
N HIS A 20 0.50 -9.10 -3.48
CA HIS A 20 1.04 -8.40 -2.33
C HIS A 20 0.71 -6.90 -2.35
N LEU A 21 0.81 -6.27 -3.52
CA LEU A 21 0.49 -4.86 -3.71
C LEU A 21 -1.01 -4.61 -3.50
N ASP A 22 -1.88 -5.45 -4.05
CA ASP A 22 -3.34 -5.35 -3.92
C ASP A 22 -3.77 -5.44 -2.45
N THR A 23 -3.28 -6.45 -1.73
CA THR A 23 -3.56 -6.65 -0.30
C THR A 23 -3.15 -5.43 0.53
N ARG A 24 -1.96 -4.86 0.26
CA ARG A 24 -1.48 -3.69 0.99
C ARG A 24 -2.18 -2.40 0.59
N LEU A 25 -2.55 -2.21 -0.67
CA LEU A 25 -3.35 -1.07 -1.11
C LEU A 25 -4.71 -1.09 -0.41
N HIS A 26 -5.37 -2.24 -0.34
CA HIS A 26 -6.62 -2.40 0.39
C HIS A 26 -6.45 -2.05 1.88
N THR A 27 -5.40 -2.55 2.52
CA THR A 27 -5.10 -2.23 3.93
C THR A 27 -4.86 -0.72 4.14
N THR A 28 -4.06 -0.09 3.28
CA THR A 28 -3.81 1.36 3.31
C THR A 28 -5.10 2.14 3.13
N GLN A 29 -5.98 1.72 2.23
CA GLN A 29 -7.28 2.37 2.02
C GLN A 29 -8.14 2.31 3.29
N VAL A 30 -8.33 1.12 3.88
CA VAL A 30 -9.12 0.96 5.11
C VAL A 30 -8.55 1.81 6.25
N MET A 31 -7.22 1.87 6.40
CA MET A 31 -6.58 2.72 7.41
C MET A 31 -6.82 4.21 7.15
N ALA A 32 -6.78 4.65 5.89
CA ALA A 32 -7.07 6.03 5.51
C ALA A 32 -8.52 6.41 5.82
N GLU A 33 -9.47 5.54 5.50
CA GLU A 33 -10.90 5.72 5.78
C GLU A 33 -11.14 5.88 7.29
N LEU A 34 -10.56 4.99 8.12
CA LEU A 34 -10.66 5.09 9.57
C LEU A 34 -10.07 6.39 10.13
N LEU A 35 -8.95 6.85 9.58
CA LEU A 35 -8.35 8.13 9.98
C LEU A 35 -9.25 9.32 9.63
N LEU A 36 -9.89 9.30 8.45
CA LEU A 36 -10.86 10.33 8.06
C LEU A 36 -12.09 10.32 8.97
N ASP A 37 -12.62 9.15 9.30
CA ASP A 37 -13.73 9.00 10.23
C ASP A 37 -13.37 9.55 11.62
N PHE A 38 -12.18 9.21 12.14
CA PHE A 38 -11.72 9.74 13.43
C PHE A 38 -11.46 11.24 13.41
N ALA A 39 -10.95 11.78 12.29
CA ALA A 39 -10.78 13.21 12.12
C ALA A 39 -12.13 13.94 12.09
N ALA A 40 -13.13 13.38 11.40
CA ALA A 40 -14.49 13.94 11.35
C ALA A 40 -15.18 13.94 12.72
N LEU A 41 -14.96 12.88 13.53
CA LEU A 41 -15.50 12.80 14.89
C LEU A 41 -14.86 13.80 15.86
N ARG A 42 -13.65 14.30 15.56
CA ARG A 42 -12.93 15.28 16.40
C ARG A 42 -13.60 16.64 16.42
N ASP A 43 -14.28 17.05 15.34
CA ASP A 43 -14.91 18.37 15.23
C ASP A 43 -16.18 18.52 16.09
N GLY A 44 -16.66 17.43 16.73
CA GLY A 44 -17.88 17.43 17.54
C GLY A 44 -17.75 16.84 18.96
N ALA A 45 -16.57 16.38 19.38
CA ALA A 45 -16.39 15.67 20.64
C ALA A 45 -15.36 16.36 21.55
N ASP A 46 -15.68 16.49 22.85
CA ASP A 46 -14.76 16.97 23.90
C ASP A 46 -13.54 16.05 24.11
N TYR A 47 -13.59 14.84 23.55
CA TYR A 47 -12.53 13.84 23.61
C TYR A 47 -12.26 13.23 22.22
N SER A 48 -10.99 13.23 21.80
CA SER A 48 -10.58 12.52 20.58
C SER A 48 -10.62 11.01 20.82
N TYR A 49 -11.21 10.26 19.89
CA TYR A 49 -11.31 8.79 19.97
C TYR A 49 -9.94 8.11 20.07
N LEU A 50 -8.92 8.70 19.44
CA LEU A 50 -7.52 8.32 19.57
C LEU A 50 -6.75 9.42 20.30
N SER A 51 -5.81 9.04 21.17
CA SER A 51 -4.86 10.01 21.72
C SER A 51 -3.94 10.54 20.63
N ARG A 52 -3.43 11.78 20.78
CA ARG A 52 -2.48 12.40 19.82
C ARG A 52 -1.27 11.50 19.49
N TYR A 53 -0.80 10.75 20.49
CA TYR A 53 0.29 9.77 20.29
C TYR A 53 -0.12 8.64 19.32
N ARG A 54 -1.32 8.07 19.50
CA ARG A 54 -1.83 7.00 18.62
C ARG A 54 -2.14 7.52 17.22
N GLU A 55 -2.70 8.73 17.12
CA GLU A 55 -2.95 9.40 15.83
C GLU A 55 -1.62 9.62 15.08
N GLY A 56 -0.59 10.12 15.76
CA GLY A 56 0.75 10.28 15.18
C GLY A 56 1.36 8.96 14.71
N ALA A 57 1.26 7.90 15.52
CA ALA A 57 1.75 6.57 15.15
C ALA A 57 1.04 5.98 13.93
N LEU A 58 -0.29 6.18 13.82
CA LEU A 58 -1.05 5.74 12.65
C LEU A 58 -0.70 6.54 11.39
N MET A 59 -0.52 7.85 11.51
CA MET A 59 -0.08 8.68 10.39
C MET A 59 1.31 8.28 9.89
N ASP A 60 2.24 7.97 10.80
CA ASP A 60 3.57 7.48 10.44
C ASP A 60 3.50 6.13 9.72
N ALA A 61 2.69 5.19 10.23
CA ALA A 61 2.42 3.92 9.58
C ALA A 61 1.84 4.10 8.16
N MET A 62 0.92 5.05 7.98
CA MET A 62 0.35 5.39 6.66
C MET A 62 1.40 5.94 5.68
N VAL A 63 2.33 6.77 6.15
CA VAL A 63 3.44 7.27 5.32
C VAL A 63 4.33 6.10 4.88
N HIS A 64 4.69 5.20 5.81
CA HIS A 64 5.49 4.03 5.51
C HIS A 64 4.81 3.09 4.51
N LEU A 65 3.52 2.77 4.73
CA LEU A 65 2.73 1.94 3.82
C LEU A 65 2.64 2.56 2.44
N SER A 66 2.38 3.87 2.35
CA SER A 66 2.27 4.58 1.07
C SER A 66 3.58 4.56 0.28
N ARG A 67 4.72 4.80 0.95
CA ARG A 67 6.05 4.72 0.32
C ARG A 67 6.34 3.31 -0.19
N ASN A 68 6.13 2.30 0.64
CA ASN A 68 6.38 0.93 0.23
C ASN A 68 5.43 0.50 -0.91
N ASN A 69 4.19 1.01 -0.95
CA ASN A 69 3.24 0.70 -2.04
C ASN A 69 3.74 1.31 -3.36
N TYR A 70 4.26 2.55 -3.32
CA TYR A 70 4.86 3.19 -4.47
C TYR A 70 6.10 2.45 -4.98
N GLU A 71 7.00 2.03 -4.08
CA GLU A 71 8.19 1.27 -4.46
C GLU A 71 7.85 -0.06 -5.15
N ASP A 72 6.87 -0.79 -4.62
CA ASP A 72 6.44 -2.06 -5.20
C ASP A 72 5.72 -1.86 -6.54
N PHE A 73 4.96 -0.77 -6.70
CA PHE A 73 4.40 -0.37 -8.00
C PHE A 73 5.51 -0.07 -9.03
N CYS A 74 6.56 0.67 -8.65
CA CYS A 74 7.69 0.94 -9.55
C CYS A 74 8.38 -0.36 -10.00
N LYS A 75 8.65 -1.28 -9.07
CA LYS A 75 9.21 -2.61 -9.40
C LYS A 75 8.31 -3.39 -10.35
N LEU A 76 7.00 -3.35 -10.13
CA LEU A 76 6.03 -3.99 -11.01
C LEU A 76 6.04 -3.39 -12.41
N ALA A 77 6.06 -2.05 -12.52
CA ALA A 77 6.10 -1.35 -13.80
C ALA A 77 7.38 -1.68 -14.60
N GLU A 78 8.54 -1.75 -13.92
CA GLU A 78 9.81 -2.19 -14.53
C GLU A 78 9.73 -3.64 -15.05
N LEU A 79 9.20 -4.56 -14.24
CA LEU A 79 9.08 -5.98 -14.61
C LEU A 79 8.12 -6.21 -15.79
N ALA A 80 7.03 -5.44 -15.81
CA ALA A 80 6.03 -5.46 -16.86
C ALA A 80 6.47 -4.73 -18.14
N GLN A 81 7.65 -4.08 -18.14
CA GLN A 81 8.13 -3.26 -19.25
C GLN A 81 7.10 -2.21 -19.70
N LEU A 82 6.31 -1.69 -18.76
CA LEU A 82 5.40 -0.60 -19.05
C LEU A 82 6.25 0.60 -19.47
N PRO A 83 5.86 1.34 -20.52
CA PRO A 83 6.61 2.52 -20.93
C PRO A 83 6.72 3.46 -19.73
N GLY A 84 7.95 3.65 -19.27
CA GLY A 84 8.27 4.66 -18.26
C GLY A 84 7.93 6.04 -18.78
N LYS A 85 7.65 6.97 -17.88
CA LYS A 85 7.66 8.39 -18.22
C LYS A 85 9.02 8.81 -18.75
#